data_AF-A0A534RRD0-F1
#
_entry.id   AF-A0A534RRD0-F1
#
_cell.length_a   1.000
_cell.length_b   1.000
_cell.length_c   1.000
_cell.angle_alpha   90.00
_cell.angle_beta   90.00
_cell.angle_gamma   90.00
#
_symmetry.space_group_name_H-M   'P 1'
#
loop_
_entity.id
_entity.type
_entity.pdbx_description
1 polymer ?
#
loop_
_entity_poly.entity_id
_entity_poly.type
_entity_poly.pdbx_seq_one_letter_code
_entity_poly.pdbx_strand_id
1 'polypeptide(L)'
;MLPRSWMEAYINFLLKFRLPIVIVLAFMTLVLGYNALHMRVYTNFFDLYPPGHPYIQLYQKYRRMFGTANVLMMAIETKEGDIFNVDTINKVNYATLQTLETAGVNPYQLLSLTSPKMRNIRITGAIITAYPIMYPGPPKTPEDI
;
A
#
# COMPACT_ATOMS: atom_id res chain seq x y z
N MET A 1 -5.75 48.52 25.15
CA MET A 1 -6.28 48.00 26.43
C MET A 1 -7.79 47.95 26.31
N LEU A 2 -8.42 46.79 26.53
CA LEU A 2 -9.87 46.65 26.44
C LEU A 2 -10.57 47.54 27.48
N PRO A 3 -11.71 48.18 27.16
CA PRO A 3 -12.45 49.00 28.12
C PRO A 3 -12.88 48.18 29.35
N ARG A 4 -12.72 48.73 30.57
CA ARG A 4 -13.05 48.04 31.82
C ARG A 4 -14.52 47.58 31.88
N SER A 5 -15.44 48.39 31.38
CA SER A 5 -16.87 48.08 31.32
C SER A 5 -17.20 46.84 30.48
N TRP A 6 -16.43 46.60 29.43
CA TRP A 6 -16.59 45.41 28.58
C TRP A 6 -16.13 44.13 29.29
N MET A 7 -15.04 44.21 30.06
CA MET A 7 -14.56 43.06 30.82
C MET A 7 -15.51 42.69 31.96
N GLU A 8 -16.03 43.68 32.67
CA GLU A 8 -17.00 43.47 33.76
C GLU A 8 -18.31 42.87 33.24
N ALA A 9 -18.82 43.36 32.10
CA ALA A 9 -20.00 42.80 31.45
C ALA A 9 -19.80 41.33 31.03
N TYR A 10 -18.61 41.00 30.49
CA TYR A 10 -18.27 39.64 30.08
C TYR A 10 -18.15 38.67 31.27
N ILE A 11 -17.50 39.11 32.35
CA ILE A 11 -17.37 38.31 33.58
C ILE A 11 -18.74 38.07 34.22
N ASN A 12 -19.60 39.09 34.30
CA ASN A 12 -20.95 38.95 34.83
C ASN A 12 -21.80 38.00 33.97
N PHE A 13 -21.64 38.03 32.65
CA PHE A 13 -22.29 37.09 31.74
C PHE A 13 -21.82 35.64 31.98
N LEU A 14 -20.50 35.43 32.09
CA LEU A 14 -19.91 34.12 32.39
C LEU A 14 -20.38 33.55 33.74
N LEU A 15 -20.42 34.38 34.79
CA LEU A 15 -20.84 33.95 36.13
C LEU A 15 -22.34 33.66 36.22
N LYS A 16 -23.17 34.46 35.54
CA LYS A 16 -24.63 34.28 35.51
C LYS A 16 -25.05 33.03 34.75
N PHE A 17 -24.34 32.68 33.67
CA PHE A 17 -24.64 31.53 32.81
C PHE A 17 -23.61 30.40 32.93
N ARG A 18 -22.96 30.26 34.09
CA ARG A 18 -21.85 29.31 34.31
C ARG A 18 -22.14 27.88 33.89
N LEU A 19 -23.35 27.37 34.18
CA LEU A 19 -23.76 25.99 33.86
C LEU A 19 -23.93 25.77 32.35
N PRO A 20 -24.73 26.56 31.63
CA PRO A 20 -24.86 26.40 30.17
C PRO A 20 -23.52 26.60 29.43
N ILE A 21 -22.67 27.53 29.87
CA ILE A 21 -21.35 27.74 29.26
C ILE A 21 -20.45 26.50 29.43
N VAL A 22 -20.40 25.93 30.64
CA VAL A 22 -19.63 24.71 30.89
C VAL A 22 -20.16 23.54 30.07
N ILE A 23 -21.47 23.39 29.93
CA ILE A 23 -22.08 22.33 29.11
C ILE A 23 -21.67 22.49 27.63
N VAL A 24 -21.71 23.70 27.09
CA VAL A 24 -21.32 23.97 25.70
C VAL A 24 -19.83 23.67 25.48
N LEU A 25 -18.96 24.11 26.40
CA LEU A 25 -17.53 23.81 26.35
C LEU A 25 -17.25 22.32 26.45
N ALA A 26 -17.92 21.62 27.37
CA ALA A 26 -17.79 20.17 27.52
C ALA A 26 -18.25 19.44 26.25
N PHE A 27 -19.37 19.85 25.67
CA PHE A 27 -19.87 19.31 24.42
C PHE A 27 -18.88 19.54 23.26
N MET A 28 -18.37 20.76 23.08
CA MET A 28 -17.35 21.04 22.08
C MET A 28 -16.08 20.20 22.29
N THR A 29 -15.65 20.04 23.55
CA THR A 29 -14.49 19.22 23.90
C THR A 29 -14.70 17.75 23.55
N LEU A 30 -15.88 17.20 23.83
CA LEU A 30 -16.24 15.83 23.47
C LEU A 30 -16.28 15.63 21.96
N VAL A 31 -16.85 16.59 21.21
CA VAL A 31 -16.90 16.52 19.73
C VAL A 31 -15.48 16.56 19.15
N LEU A 32 -14.63 17.47 19.62
CA LEU A 32 -13.24 17.56 19.17
C LEU A 32 -12.44 16.31 19.56
N GLY A 33 -12.61 15.81 20.79
CA GLY A 33 -11.98 14.57 21.25
C GLY A 33 -12.41 13.35 20.44
N TYR A 34 -13.70 13.25 20.11
CA TYR A 34 -14.21 12.19 19.24
C TYR A 34 -13.59 12.27 17.85
N ASN A 35 -13.50 13.46 17.25
CA ASN A 35 -12.87 13.64 15.94
C ASN A 35 -11.36 13.34 15.97
N ALA A 36 -10.67 13.72 17.04
CA ALA A 36 -9.26 13.43 17.22
C ALA A 36 -8.97 11.93 17.26
N LEU A 37 -9.85 11.13 17.88
CA LEU A 37 -9.76 9.66 17.87
C LEU A 37 -9.93 9.04 16.48
N HIS A 38 -10.66 9.71 15.57
CA HIS A 38 -10.85 9.24 14.20
C HIS A 38 -9.78 9.76 13.23
N MET A 39 -8.87 10.61 13.69
CA MET A 39 -7.84 11.19 12.83
C MET A 39 -6.82 10.13 12.43
N ARG A 40 -6.85 9.70 11.16
CA ARG A 40 -5.86 8.79 10.59
C ARG A 40 -4.69 9.59 10.05
N VAL A 41 -3.54 9.49 10.73
CA VAL A 41 -2.29 10.05 10.24
C VAL A 41 -1.69 9.06 9.25
N TYR A 42 -1.60 9.46 7.98
CA TYR A 42 -0.87 8.72 6.94
C TYR A 42 0.24 9.60 6.38
N THR A 43 1.42 9.00 6.17
CA THR A 43 2.53 9.71 5.53
C THR A 43 2.45 9.44 4.04
N ASN A 44 2.10 10.45 3.26
CA ASN A 44 2.15 10.39 1.82
C ASN A 44 3.34 11.22 1.33
N PHE A 45 4.39 10.54 0.83
CA PHE A 45 5.60 11.20 0.32
C PHE A 45 5.30 12.21 -0.80
N PHE A 46 4.19 12.06 -1.51
CA PHE A 46 3.79 13.01 -2.55
C PHE A 46 3.32 14.37 -2.00
N ASP A 47 2.91 14.43 -0.74
CA ASP A 47 2.48 15.68 -0.08
C ASP A 47 3.69 16.55 0.30
N LEU A 48 4.90 15.98 0.29
CA LEU A 48 6.15 16.73 0.45
C LEU A 48 6.54 17.49 -0.82
N TYR A 49 5.97 17.16 -1.98
CA TYR A 49 6.29 17.81 -3.24
C TYR A 49 5.38 19.03 -3.50
N PRO A 50 5.88 20.10 -4.13
CA PRO A 50 5.06 21.25 -4.51
C PRO A 50 3.98 20.82 -5.52
N PRO A 51 2.68 20.86 -5.17
CA PRO A 51 1.61 20.34 -6.03
C PRO A 51 1.44 21.15 -7.32
N GLY A 52 1.86 22.43 -7.32
CA GLY A 52 1.78 23.31 -8.49
C GLY A 52 2.81 23.04 -9.58
N HIS A 53 3.82 22.19 -9.34
CA HIS A 53 4.90 22.02 -10.31
C HIS A 53 4.46 21.18 -11.53
N PRO A 54 4.75 21.59 -12.79
CA PRO A 54 4.29 20.89 -14.00
C PRO A 54 4.75 19.42 -14.07
N TYR A 55 5.96 19.10 -13.61
CA TYR A 55 6.42 17.71 -13.52
C TYR A 55 5.60 16.84 -12.56
N ILE A 56 5.17 17.40 -11.43
CA ILE A 56 4.37 16.67 -10.44
C ILE A 56 2.97 16.40 -11.00
N GLN A 57 2.39 17.35 -11.74
CA GLN A 57 1.12 17.15 -12.44
C GLN A 57 1.21 16.08 -13.53
N LEU A 58 2.29 16.11 -14.33
CA LEU A 58 2.56 15.11 -15.36
C LEU A 58 2.71 13.72 -14.73
N TYR A 59 3.48 13.63 -13.64
CA TYR A 59 3.65 12.39 -12.88
C TYR A 59 2.31 11.89 -12.35
N GLN A 60 1.49 12.73 -11.70
CA GLN A 60 0.18 12.32 -11.16
C GLN A 60 -0.76 11.79 -12.26
N LYS A 61 -0.73 12.40 -13.45
CA LYS A 61 -1.56 11.98 -14.60
C LYS A 61 -1.20 10.57 -15.08
N TYR A 62 0.09 10.23 -15.11
CA TYR A 62 0.57 8.99 -15.71
C TYR A 62 1.00 7.90 -14.71
N ARG A 63 1.12 8.22 -13.41
CA ARG A 63 1.62 7.26 -12.40
C ARG A 63 0.84 5.96 -12.34
N ARG A 64 -0.47 5.98 -12.65
CA ARG A 64 -1.32 4.77 -12.64
C ARG A 64 -0.90 3.75 -13.70
N MET A 65 -0.23 4.17 -14.77
CA MET A 65 0.19 3.29 -15.87
C MET A 65 1.53 2.60 -15.59
N PHE A 66 2.43 3.24 -14.83
CA PHE A 66 3.80 2.76 -14.62
C PHE A 66 3.97 1.84 -13.39
N GLY A 67 2.90 1.57 -12.65
CA GLY A 67 2.98 0.89 -11.36
C GLY A 67 3.13 1.88 -10.21
N THR A 68 2.59 1.50 -9.07
CA THR A 68 2.54 2.36 -7.88
C THR A 68 3.90 2.38 -7.19
N ALA A 69 4.11 3.36 -6.30
CA ALA A 69 5.27 3.42 -5.42
C ALA A 69 5.31 2.28 -4.38
N ASN A 70 4.26 1.46 -4.31
CA ASN A 70 4.12 0.40 -3.33
C ASN A 70 4.57 -0.92 -3.96
N VAL A 71 5.86 -1.20 -3.89
CA VAL A 71 6.46 -2.45 -4.36
C VAL A 71 6.55 -3.42 -3.20
N LEU A 72 5.99 -4.63 -3.36
CA LEU A 72 6.15 -5.74 -2.44
C LEU A 72 7.20 -6.69 -3.00
N MET A 73 8.25 -6.97 -2.23
CA MET A 73 9.25 -7.98 -2.55
C MET A 73 9.16 -9.11 -1.52
N MET A 74 9.04 -10.35 -2.01
CA MET A 74 9.01 -11.54 -1.17
C MET A 74 10.20 -12.42 -1.53
N ALA A 75 11.01 -12.77 -0.53
CA ALA A 75 12.11 -13.71 -0.66
C ALA A 75 11.73 -15.01 0.08
N ILE A 76 11.96 -16.15 -0.56
CA ILE A 76 11.72 -17.48 0.01
C ILE A 76 13.07 -18.18 0.08
N GLU A 77 13.45 -18.59 1.29
CA GLU A 77 14.71 -19.27 1.57
C GLU A 77 14.44 -20.70 2.04
N THR A 78 15.24 -21.66 1.57
CA THR A 78 15.25 -23.02 2.10
C THR A 78 16.19 -23.10 3.30
N LYS A 79 15.79 -23.83 4.35
CA LYS A 79 16.62 -23.98 5.55
C LYS A 79 17.81 -24.91 5.34
N GLU A 80 17.65 -25.90 4.48
CA GLU A 80 18.65 -26.93 4.19
C GLU A 80 18.60 -27.24 2.69
N GLY A 81 19.77 -27.42 2.07
CA GLY A 81 19.89 -27.75 0.64
C GLY A 81 19.74 -26.56 -0.31
N ASP A 82 19.26 -26.82 -1.52
CA ASP A 82 19.04 -25.82 -2.57
C ASP A 82 17.55 -25.54 -2.82
N ILE A 83 17.27 -24.56 -3.68
CA ILE A 83 15.91 -24.19 -4.07
C ILE A 83 15.29 -25.13 -5.11
N PHE A 84 16.08 -26.04 -5.69
CA PHE A 84 15.71 -26.92 -6.79
C PHE A 84 15.04 -28.20 -6.27
N ASN A 85 14.04 -28.02 -5.42
CA ASN A 85 13.23 -29.09 -4.90
C ASN A 85 11.75 -28.82 -5.16
N VAL A 86 10.99 -29.92 -5.32
CA VAL A 86 9.56 -29.90 -5.67
C VAL A 86 8.78 -29.07 -4.66
N ASP A 87 9.06 -29.23 -3.37
CA ASP A 87 8.34 -28.55 -2.29
C ASP A 87 8.54 -27.03 -2.32
N THR A 88 9.77 -26.57 -2.58
CA THR A 88 10.12 -25.13 -2.58
C THR A 88 9.52 -24.45 -3.80
N ILE A 89 9.64 -25.07 -4.99
CA ILE A 89 9.04 -24.53 -6.20
C ILE A 89 7.51 -24.46 -6.06
N ASN A 90 6.88 -25.48 -5.47
CA ASN A 90 5.43 -25.46 -5.22
C ASN A 90 5.03 -24.40 -4.18
N LYS A 91 5.84 -24.15 -3.14
CA LYS A 91 5.62 -23.04 -2.19
C LYS A 91 5.72 -21.68 -2.87
N VAL A 92 6.71 -21.48 -3.74
CA VAL A 92 6.83 -20.25 -4.55
C VAL A 92 5.61 -20.08 -5.46
N ASN A 93 5.13 -21.17 -6.05
CA ASN A 93 3.93 -21.14 -6.89
C ASN A 93 2.68 -20.75 -6.07
N TYR A 94 2.50 -21.38 -4.91
CA TYR A 94 1.41 -21.05 -4.00
C TYR A 94 1.44 -19.58 -3.58
N ALA A 95 2.60 -19.08 -3.13
CA ALA A 95 2.77 -17.67 -2.77
C ALA A 95 2.46 -16.73 -3.94
N THR A 96 2.84 -17.11 -5.15
CA THR A 96 2.55 -16.35 -6.37
C THR A 96 1.05 -16.27 -6.65
N LEU A 97 0.33 -17.40 -6.59
CA LEU A 97 -1.12 -17.45 -6.80
C LEU A 97 -1.88 -16.67 -5.73
N GLN A 98 -1.50 -16.83 -4.46
CA GLN A 98 -2.11 -16.08 -3.35
C GLN A 98 -1.88 -14.56 -3.47
N THR A 99 -0.71 -14.15 -3.95
CA THR A 99 -0.42 -12.74 -4.22
C THR A 99 -1.29 -12.21 -5.35
N LEU A 100 -1.56 -13.00 -6.40
CA LEU A 100 -2.48 -12.62 -7.48
C LEU A 100 -3.94 -12.49 -7.01
N GLU A 101 -4.36 -13.29 -6.04
CA GLU A 101 -5.71 -13.23 -5.46
C GLU A 101 -5.90 -12.05 -4.48
N THR A 102 -4.82 -11.42 -4.05
CA THR A 102 -4.86 -10.31 -3.09
C THR A 102 -5.36 -9.01 -3.73
N ALA A 103 -6.37 -8.38 -3.12
CA ALA A 103 -6.93 -7.13 -3.60
C ALA A 103 -5.88 -6.00 -3.63
N GLY A 104 -5.76 -5.34 -4.79
CA GLY A 104 -4.82 -4.23 -5.00
C GLY A 104 -3.51 -4.61 -5.68
N VAL A 105 -3.25 -5.90 -5.90
CA VAL A 105 -2.11 -6.37 -6.70
C VAL A 105 -2.43 -6.21 -8.19
N ASN A 106 -1.45 -5.75 -8.98
CA ASN A 106 -1.56 -5.67 -10.43
C ASN A 106 -0.97 -6.95 -11.06
N PRO A 107 -1.79 -7.85 -11.65
CA PRO A 107 -1.32 -9.10 -12.25
C PRO A 107 -0.31 -8.87 -13.38
N TYR A 108 -0.44 -7.76 -14.11
CA TYR A 108 0.45 -7.40 -15.20
C TYR A 108 1.85 -6.95 -14.73
N GLN A 109 2.03 -6.67 -13.44
CA GLN A 109 3.33 -6.24 -12.89
C GLN A 109 3.96 -7.28 -11.96
N LEU A 110 3.26 -8.37 -11.64
CA LEU A 110 3.85 -9.45 -10.87
C LEU A 110 4.98 -10.14 -11.65
N LEU A 111 6.14 -10.28 -11.02
CA LEU A 111 7.28 -11.03 -11.51
C LEU A 111 7.64 -12.09 -10.45
N SER A 112 7.64 -13.36 -10.85
CA SER A 112 7.94 -14.50 -10.00
C SER A 112 8.54 -15.61 -10.86
N LEU A 113 9.31 -16.51 -10.24
CA LEU A 113 9.88 -17.69 -10.90
C LEU A 113 8.81 -18.54 -11.59
N THR A 114 7.63 -18.66 -10.99
CA THR A 114 6.53 -19.48 -11.50
C THR A 114 5.57 -18.72 -12.41
N SER A 115 5.86 -17.44 -12.68
CA SER A 115 5.03 -16.60 -13.55
C SER A 115 5.17 -17.00 -15.03
N PRO A 116 4.10 -16.92 -15.86
CA PRO A 116 4.17 -17.14 -17.31
C PRO A 116 5.12 -16.19 -18.06
N LYS A 117 5.58 -15.13 -17.39
CA LYS A 117 6.58 -14.18 -17.91
C LYS A 117 7.99 -14.77 -17.94
N MET A 118 8.29 -15.71 -17.05
CA MET A 118 9.57 -16.41 -17.04
C MET A 118 9.53 -17.48 -18.12
N ARG A 119 10.30 -17.28 -19.19
CA ARG A 119 10.31 -18.16 -20.36
C ARG A 119 11.71 -18.69 -20.63
N ASN A 120 11.76 -19.98 -20.96
CA ASN A 120 12.95 -20.60 -21.52
C ASN A 120 12.92 -20.45 -23.05
N ILE A 121 13.95 -19.82 -23.60
CA ILE A 121 14.10 -19.61 -25.04
C ILE A 121 15.08 -20.65 -25.57
N ARG A 122 14.58 -21.57 -26.39
CA ARG A 122 15.38 -22.58 -27.08
C ARG A 122 15.44 -22.28 -28.56
N ILE A 123 16.66 -22.25 -29.10
CA ILE A 123 16.94 -22.04 -30.51
C ILE A 123 17.36 -23.38 -31.11
N THR A 124 16.57 -23.91 -32.04
CA THR A 124 16.88 -25.14 -32.77
C THR A 124 16.97 -24.81 -34.25
N GLY A 125 18.19 -24.67 -34.76
CA GLY A 125 18.44 -24.24 -36.15
C GLY A 125 17.83 -22.85 -36.39
N ALA A 126 16.85 -22.78 -37.30
CA ALA A 126 16.15 -21.54 -37.64
C ALA A 126 14.89 -21.27 -36.80
N ILE A 127 14.48 -22.19 -35.90
CA ILE A 127 13.26 -22.07 -35.11
C ILE A 127 13.60 -21.56 -33.71
N ILE A 128 12.91 -20.50 -33.30
CA ILE A 128 12.96 -19.97 -31.93
C ILE A 128 11.68 -20.41 -31.22
N THR A 129 11.84 -21.18 -30.14
CA THR A 129 10.75 -21.60 -29.26
C THR A 129 10.88 -20.92 -27.91
N ALA A 130 9.78 -20.40 -27.38
CA ALA A 130 9.75 -19.72 -26.08
C ALA A 130 8.58 -20.26 -25.24
N TYR A 131 8.88 -21.17 -24.32
CA TYR A 131 7.90 -21.76 -23.41
C TYR A 131 8.08 -21.18 -22.00
N PRO A 132 7.00 -21.02 -21.22
CA PRO A 132 7.12 -20.75 -19.79
C PRO A 132 8.01 -21.80 -19.12
N ILE A 133 8.80 -21.38 -18.12
CA ILE A 133 9.70 -22.30 -17.40
C ILE A 133 8.91 -23.43 -16.72
N MET A 134 7.69 -23.15 -16.27
CA MET A 134 6.80 -24.10 -15.59
C MET A 134 5.83 -24.83 -16.55
N TYR A 135 6.16 -25.02 -17.83
CA TYR A 135 5.26 -25.74 -18.75
C TYR A 135 5.46 -27.26 -18.61
N PRO A 136 4.40 -28.10 -18.48
CA PRO A 136 2.96 -27.79 -18.55
C PRO A 136 2.32 -27.37 -17.22
N GLY A 137 3.06 -27.47 -16.11
CA GLY A 137 2.67 -27.02 -14.78
C GLY A 137 3.88 -27.01 -13.83
N PRO A 138 3.70 -26.68 -12.54
CA PRO A 138 4.77 -26.80 -11.55
C PRO A 138 5.25 -28.26 -11.43
N PRO A 139 6.53 -28.49 -11.07
CA PRO A 139 7.13 -29.81 -11.00
C PRO A 139 6.39 -30.68 -9.97
N LYS A 140 6.20 -31.97 -10.30
CA LYS A 140 5.56 -32.95 -9.41
C LYS A 140 6.57 -33.95 -8.89
N THR A 141 7.59 -34.28 -9.67
CA THR A 141 8.68 -35.16 -9.28
C THR A 141 10.04 -34.45 -9.38
N PRO A 142 11.08 -34.94 -8.68
CA PRO A 142 12.43 -34.36 -8.78
C PRO A 142 13.02 -34.40 -10.19
N GLU A 143 12.52 -35.29 -11.06
CA GLU A 143 12.95 -35.44 -12.46
C GLU A 143 12.43 -34.32 -13.36
N ASP A 144 11.42 -33.57 -12.92
CA ASP A 144 10.80 -32.46 -13.64
C ASP A 144 11.57 -31.12 -13.46
N ILE A 145 12.60 -31.08 -12.63
CA ILE A 145 13.38 -29.88 -12.25
C ILE A 145 14.65 -29.78 -13.10
#